data_AF-A0A9D5JAB9-F1
#
_entry.id   AF-A0A9D5JAB9-F1
#
_cell.length_a   1.000
_cell.length_b   1.000
_cell.length_c   1.000
_cell.angle_alpha   90.00
_cell.angle_beta   90.00
_cell.angle_gamma   90.00
#
_symmetry.space_group_name_H-M   'P 1'
#
loop_
_entity.id
_entity.type
_entity.pdbx_description
1 polymer ?
#
loop_
_entity_poly.entity_id
_entity_poly.type
_entity_poly.pdbx_seq_one_letter_code
_entity_poly.pdbx_strand_id
1 'polypeptide(L)'
;MKTLSDRAAYSVSYAPHAARVSDLVRLAPAYAGAGRGSGAERKLYEVRACLSAYKREADRDYHLVIADPATHETMIAEIPSAQECSGACAYPWNARKYVAARQFVETRFGQAGRRFRNLYPRPLVDVSGVGFFDTLHGQWGVARNGIELHPVLRLRRLGWCAP
;
A
#
# COMPACT_ATOMS: atom_id res chain seq x y z
N MET A 1 11.37 -4.15 -5.37
CA MET A 1 9.92 -4.35 -5.37
C MET A 1 9.23 -3.26 -4.57
N LYS A 2 9.61 -3.06 -3.29
CA LYS A 2 9.10 -1.99 -2.40
C LYS A 2 8.84 -0.68 -3.16
N THR A 3 9.81 -0.12 -3.85
CA THR A 3 9.60 1.12 -4.62
C THR A 3 9.53 0.93 -6.14
N LEU A 4 9.46 -0.32 -6.62
CA LEU A 4 9.65 -0.70 -8.02
C LEU A 4 10.99 -0.21 -8.61
N SER A 5 12.03 -0.10 -7.77
CA SER A 5 13.36 0.40 -8.16
C SER A 5 14.32 -0.67 -8.70
N ASP A 6 14.04 -1.96 -8.48
CA ASP A 6 14.90 -3.09 -8.84
C ASP A 6 14.47 -3.78 -10.13
N ARG A 7 15.32 -4.69 -10.65
CA ARG A 7 15.02 -5.46 -11.87
C ARG A 7 13.73 -6.30 -11.76
N ALA A 8 13.32 -6.67 -10.55
CA ALA A 8 12.08 -7.41 -10.34
C ALA A 8 10.84 -6.56 -10.68
N ALA A 9 10.93 -5.22 -10.72
CA ALA A 9 9.85 -4.36 -11.20
C ALA A 9 9.44 -4.65 -12.65
N TYR A 10 10.35 -5.11 -13.52
CA TYR A 10 10.02 -5.52 -14.89
C TYR A 10 9.20 -6.81 -14.95
N SER A 11 9.16 -7.58 -13.86
CA SER A 11 8.42 -8.83 -13.76
C SER A 11 7.05 -8.68 -13.09
N VAL A 12 6.66 -7.45 -12.71
CA VAL A 12 5.32 -7.17 -12.19
C VAL A 12 4.31 -7.28 -13.32
N SER A 13 3.29 -8.11 -13.13
CA SER A 13 2.08 -8.08 -13.94
C SER A 13 1.22 -6.90 -13.52
N TYR A 14 1.05 -5.94 -14.42
CA TYR A 14 0.19 -4.76 -14.22
C TYR A 14 -1.29 -5.02 -14.55
N ALA A 15 -1.66 -6.27 -14.87
CA ALA A 15 -3.06 -6.67 -14.94
C ALA A 15 -3.66 -6.63 -13.53
N PRO A 16 -4.65 -5.76 -13.24
CA PRO A 16 -5.21 -5.63 -11.90
C PRO A 16 -5.83 -6.95 -11.42
N HIS A 17 -5.44 -7.38 -10.23
CA HIS A 17 -6.04 -8.52 -9.55
C HIS A 17 -6.91 -8.03 -8.39
N ALA A 18 -8.23 -8.14 -8.55
CA ALA A 18 -9.15 -7.81 -7.47
C ALA A 18 -8.92 -8.74 -6.27
N ALA A 19 -8.72 -8.18 -5.09
CA ALA A 19 -8.51 -8.94 -3.86
C ALA A 19 -9.12 -8.23 -2.66
N ARG A 20 -9.43 -8.99 -1.60
CA ARG A 20 -9.79 -8.43 -0.29
C ARG A 20 -8.56 -8.39 0.61
N VAL A 21 -8.57 -7.49 1.59
CA VAL A 21 -7.53 -7.49 2.63
C VAL A 21 -7.47 -8.86 3.30
N SER A 22 -8.63 -9.42 3.64
CA SER A 22 -8.74 -10.75 4.26
C SER A 22 -8.12 -11.89 3.42
N ASP A 23 -8.16 -11.80 2.08
CA ASP A 23 -7.54 -12.81 1.22
C ASP A 23 -6.01 -12.69 1.24
N LEU A 24 -5.49 -11.46 1.23
CA LEU A 24 -4.05 -11.20 1.23
C LEU A 24 -3.40 -11.59 2.56
N VAL A 25 -4.04 -11.30 3.70
CA VAL A 25 -3.50 -11.65 5.02
C VAL A 25 -3.46 -13.17 5.31
N ARG A 26 -4.00 -13.99 4.41
CA ARG A 26 -3.95 -15.47 4.43
C ARG A 26 -2.83 -16.06 3.57
N LEU A 27 -2.14 -15.25 2.77
CA LEU A 27 -1.06 -15.73 1.90
C LEU A 27 0.13 -16.24 2.72
N ALA A 28 0.79 -17.28 2.21
CA ALA A 28 2.07 -17.73 2.74
C ALA A 28 3.14 -16.64 2.51
N PRO A 29 3.84 -16.19 3.57
CA PRO A 29 4.81 -15.13 3.43
C PRO A 29 6.09 -15.57 2.72
N ALA A 30 6.72 -14.62 2.03
CA ALA A 30 7.96 -14.82 1.29
C ALA A 30 9.03 -13.80 1.72
N TYR A 31 9.58 -13.97 2.94
CA TYR A 31 10.50 -13.00 3.53
C TYR A 31 11.95 -13.08 3.02
N ALA A 32 12.39 -14.24 2.50
CA ALA A 32 13.76 -14.45 2.03
C ALA A 32 13.87 -15.66 1.08
N GLY A 33 15.01 -15.78 0.39
CA GLY A 33 15.32 -16.91 -0.49
C GLY A 33 14.59 -16.87 -1.84
N ALA A 34 14.41 -18.03 -2.47
CA ALA A 34 13.85 -18.16 -3.83
C ALA A 34 12.40 -17.64 -3.99
N GLY A 35 11.67 -17.43 -2.89
CA GLY A 35 10.30 -16.90 -2.90
C GLY A 35 10.20 -15.38 -2.97
N ARG A 36 11.26 -14.64 -2.60
CA ARG A 36 11.26 -13.17 -2.61
C ARG A 36 11.16 -12.62 -4.03
N GLY A 37 10.30 -11.64 -4.22
CA GLY A 37 10.01 -11.02 -5.50
C GLY A 37 9.30 -11.96 -6.46
N SER A 38 8.52 -12.94 -5.97
CA SER A 38 7.75 -13.89 -6.78
C SER A 38 6.29 -13.97 -6.32
N GLY A 39 5.44 -14.68 -7.06
CA GLY A 39 4.06 -14.95 -6.66
C GLY A 39 3.26 -13.67 -6.36
N ALA A 40 2.89 -13.49 -5.09
CA ALA A 40 2.12 -12.33 -4.65
C ALA A 40 2.86 -11.00 -4.86
N GLU A 41 4.18 -10.98 -4.77
CA GLU A 41 4.95 -9.74 -4.89
C GLU A 41 5.08 -9.23 -6.32
N ARG A 42 4.74 -10.04 -7.34
CA ARG A 42 4.73 -9.64 -8.77
C ARG A 42 3.35 -9.23 -9.28
N LYS A 43 2.36 -9.08 -8.40
CA LYS A 43 0.98 -8.79 -8.79
C LYS A 43 0.58 -7.39 -8.39
N LEU A 44 -0.05 -6.68 -9.31
CA LEU A 44 -0.85 -5.50 -9.01
C LEU A 44 -2.19 -5.96 -8.44
N TYR A 45 -2.49 -5.57 -7.21
CA TYR A 45 -3.79 -5.77 -6.59
C TYR A 45 -4.65 -4.52 -6.68
N GLU A 46 -5.96 -4.73 -6.79
CA GLU A 46 -6.98 -3.70 -6.58
C GLU A 46 -7.82 -4.13 -5.37
N VAL A 47 -7.72 -3.37 -4.28
CA VAL A 47 -8.26 -3.72 -2.98
C VAL A 47 -9.25 -2.66 -2.51
N ARG A 48 -10.50 -3.07 -2.33
CA ARG A 48 -11.53 -2.25 -1.70
C ARG A 48 -11.40 -2.36 -0.18
N ALA A 49 -11.11 -1.25 0.49
CA ALA A 49 -10.84 -1.24 1.94
C ALA A 49 -11.30 0.05 2.62
N CYS A 50 -11.47 -0.03 3.94
CA CYS A 50 -11.70 1.13 4.80
C CYS A 50 -10.38 1.76 5.18
N LEU A 51 -10.14 3.01 4.79
CA LEU A 51 -8.96 3.76 5.22
C LEU A 51 -9.18 4.22 6.67
N SER A 52 -8.42 3.64 7.59
CA SER A 52 -8.60 3.88 9.03
C SER A 52 -7.73 5.02 9.53
N ALA A 53 -6.51 5.14 9.00
CA ALA A 53 -5.57 6.17 9.41
C ALA A 53 -4.38 6.27 8.46
N TYR A 54 -3.59 7.33 8.61
CA TYR A 54 -2.35 7.52 7.86
C TYR A 54 -1.34 8.41 8.58
N LYS A 55 -0.07 8.29 8.22
CA LYS A 55 1.01 9.21 8.60
C LYS A 55 2.11 9.23 7.53
N ARG A 56 3.09 10.11 7.71
CA ARG A 56 4.38 10.06 7.02
C ARG A 56 5.41 9.39 7.93
N GLU A 57 6.01 8.31 7.44
CA GLU A 57 7.07 7.58 8.12
C GLU A 57 8.42 8.31 8.09
N ALA A 58 9.40 7.78 8.82
CA ALA A 58 10.75 8.34 8.88
C ALA A 58 11.51 8.21 7.54
N ASP A 59 11.30 7.13 6.79
CA ASP A 59 11.78 6.95 5.42
C ASP A 59 10.99 7.77 4.38
N ARG A 60 9.92 8.45 4.85
CA ARG A 60 9.05 9.43 4.18
C ARG A 60 7.94 8.82 3.35
N ASP A 61 7.75 7.51 3.44
CA ASP A 61 6.61 6.86 2.81
C ASP A 61 5.32 7.26 3.55
N TYR A 62 4.22 7.37 2.80
CA TYR A 62 2.91 7.54 3.42
C TYR A 62 2.41 6.17 3.80
N HIS A 63 2.44 5.90 5.10
CA HIS A 63 1.90 4.70 5.70
C HIS A 63 0.39 4.87 5.86
N LEU A 64 -0.37 4.03 5.18
CA LEU A 64 -1.83 3.97 5.27
C LEU A 64 -2.23 2.68 5.98
N VAL A 65 -3.11 2.78 6.98
CA VAL A 65 -3.76 1.61 7.57
C VAL A 65 -5.10 1.39 6.89
N ILE A 66 -5.22 0.27 6.20
CA ILE A 66 -6.46 -0.15 5.53
C ILE A 66 -7.04 -1.37 6.23
N ALA A 67 -8.37 -1.43 6.31
CA ALA A 67 -9.09 -2.55 6.92
C ALA A 67 -10.07 -3.18 5.94
N ASP A 68 -10.23 -4.50 6.01
CA ASP A 68 -11.27 -5.22 5.29
C ASP A 68 -12.65 -4.69 5.72
N PRO A 69 -13.53 -4.26 4.81
CA PRO A 69 -14.84 -3.76 5.17
C PRO A 69 -15.76 -4.81 5.81
N ALA A 70 -15.49 -6.10 5.61
CA ALA A 70 -16.30 -7.20 6.13
C ALA A 70 -15.68 -7.87 7.36
N THR A 71 -14.36 -8.12 7.35
CA THR A 71 -13.70 -8.88 8.45
C THR A 71 -12.97 -7.98 9.45
N HIS A 72 -12.75 -6.71 9.10
CA HIS A 72 -11.95 -5.76 9.86
C HIS A 72 -10.47 -6.15 10.03
N GLU A 73 -10.00 -7.22 9.38
CA GLU A 73 -8.57 -7.53 9.28
C GLU A 73 -7.84 -6.34 8.64
N THR A 74 -6.67 -5.98 9.19
CA THR A 74 -5.90 -4.81 8.74
C THR A 74 -4.70 -5.23 7.90
N MET A 75 -4.29 -4.31 7.03
CA MET A 75 -3.07 -4.39 6.24
C MET A 75 -2.50 -2.98 6.03
N ILE A 76 -1.20 -2.90 5.76
CA ILE A 76 -0.54 -1.64 5.42
C ILE A 76 -0.58 -1.44 3.90
N ALA A 77 -0.71 -0.19 3.49
CA ALA A 77 -0.45 0.23 2.13
C ALA A 77 0.45 1.48 2.17
N GLU A 78 1.57 1.45 1.43
CA GLU A 78 2.57 2.52 1.49
C GLU A 78 2.70 3.22 0.14
N ILE A 79 2.73 4.56 0.17
CA ILE A 79 3.02 5.38 -1.01
C ILE A 79 4.44 5.95 -0.89
N PRO A 80 5.38 5.55 -1.77
CA PRO A 80 6.73 6.06 -1.73
C PRO A 80 6.84 7.58 -1.84
N SER A 81 7.92 8.16 -1.32
CA SER A 81 8.31 9.53 -1.67
C SER A 81 8.90 9.61 -3.08
N ALA A 82 8.28 10.40 -3.96
CA ALA A 82 8.79 10.60 -5.31
C ALA A 82 10.08 11.42 -5.35
N GLN A 83 10.28 12.34 -4.40
CA GLN A 83 11.46 13.22 -4.37
C GLN A 83 12.74 12.50 -3.93
N GLU A 84 12.60 11.41 -3.17
CA GLU A 84 13.72 10.83 -2.42
C GLU A 84 13.96 9.37 -2.73
N CYS A 85 13.34 8.91 -3.80
CA CYS A 85 13.52 7.56 -4.29
C CYS A 85 14.54 7.55 -5.44
N SER A 86 15.54 6.67 -5.35
CA SER A 86 16.59 6.47 -6.35
C SER A 86 16.38 5.17 -7.15
N GLY A 87 16.88 5.11 -8.38
CA GLY A 87 16.68 3.94 -9.27
C GLY A 87 15.33 3.98 -10.01
N ALA A 88 14.71 2.82 -10.28
CA ALA A 88 13.50 2.76 -11.14
C ALA A 88 12.21 3.37 -10.51
N CYS A 89 12.26 3.82 -9.26
CA CYS A 89 11.21 4.68 -8.69
C CYS A 89 11.34 6.16 -9.07
N ALA A 90 12.55 6.61 -9.42
CA ALA A 90 12.79 7.94 -9.99
C ALA A 90 12.33 8.02 -11.46
N TYR A 91 12.04 6.87 -12.09
CA TYR A 91 11.53 6.85 -13.46
C TYR A 91 10.21 7.65 -13.51
N PRO A 92 10.05 8.60 -14.47
CA PRO A 92 8.96 9.58 -14.44
C PRO A 92 7.56 8.96 -14.33
N TRP A 93 7.37 7.75 -14.85
CA TRP A 93 6.08 7.06 -14.79
C TRP A 93 5.67 6.62 -13.38
N ASN A 94 6.60 6.07 -12.59
CA ASN A 94 6.33 5.64 -11.21
C ASN A 94 6.22 6.85 -10.27
N ALA A 95 7.14 7.82 -10.42
CA ALA A 95 7.13 9.05 -9.65
C ALA A 95 5.79 9.81 -9.77
N ARG A 96 5.23 9.92 -10.98
CA ARG A 96 3.91 10.57 -11.20
C ARG A 96 2.78 9.87 -10.45
N LYS A 97 2.79 8.53 -10.38
CA LYS A 97 1.78 7.75 -9.65
C LYS A 97 1.88 8.00 -8.15
N TYR A 98 3.09 8.00 -7.60
CA TYR A 98 3.31 8.27 -6.17
C TYR A 98 2.89 9.70 -5.81
N VAL A 99 3.27 10.70 -6.61
CA VAL A 99 2.83 12.09 -6.43
C VAL A 99 1.31 12.18 -6.45
N ALA A 100 0.65 11.60 -7.46
CA ALA A 100 -0.81 11.64 -7.58
C ALA A 100 -1.51 10.93 -6.39
N ALA A 101 -0.99 9.79 -5.93
CA ALA A 101 -1.54 9.08 -4.77
C ALA A 101 -1.36 9.88 -3.47
N ARG A 102 -0.20 10.51 -3.24
CA ARG A 102 0.02 11.40 -2.08
C ARG A 102 -0.89 12.63 -2.14
N GLN A 103 -0.98 13.29 -3.30
CA GLN A 103 -1.89 14.41 -3.51
C GLN A 103 -3.35 14.02 -3.27
N PHE A 104 -3.77 12.81 -3.67
CA PHE A 104 -5.11 12.31 -3.34
C PHE A 104 -5.33 12.25 -1.82
N VAL A 105 -4.40 11.68 -1.06
CA VAL A 105 -4.51 11.61 0.41
C VAL A 105 -4.58 13.01 1.01
N GLU A 106 -3.68 13.90 0.58
CA GLU A 106 -3.59 15.26 1.12
C GLU A 106 -4.82 16.12 0.80
N THR A 107 -5.32 16.06 -0.43
CA THR A 107 -6.47 16.85 -0.87
C THR A 107 -7.79 16.35 -0.28
N ARG A 108 -7.92 15.04 -0.06
CA ARG A 108 -9.18 14.45 0.43
C ARG A 108 -9.25 14.35 1.94
N PHE A 109 -8.11 14.08 2.57
CA PHE A 109 -8.09 13.80 3.99
C PHE A 109 -7.34 14.91 4.70
N GLY A 110 -6.19 15.36 4.20
CA GLY A 110 -5.37 16.48 4.72
C GLY A 110 -3.89 16.10 4.78
N GLN A 111 -3.01 17.05 5.08
CA GLN A 111 -1.56 16.80 5.08
C GLN A 111 -1.14 15.70 6.07
N ALA A 112 -0.23 14.82 5.64
CA ALA A 112 0.32 13.77 6.48
C ALA A 112 1.46 14.30 7.36
N GLY A 113 1.27 14.26 8.68
CA GLY A 113 2.31 14.53 9.67
C GLY A 113 3.06 13.25 10.09
N ARG A 114 3.99 13.40 11.04
CA ARG A 114 4.76 12.27 11.62
C ARG A 114 3.93 11.40 12.58
N ARG A 115 2.76 11.88 13.00
CA ARG A 115 1.83 11.16 13.88
C ARG A 115 0.68 10.61 13.05
N PHE A 116 0.12 9.49 13.50
CA PHE A 116 -1.10 8.96 12.89
C PHE A 116 -2.24 9.94 13.01
N ARG A 117 -2.88 10.16 11.87
CA ARG A 117 -4.19 10.79 11.80
C ARG A 117 -5.24 9.71 11.57
N ASN A 118 -6.09 9.54 12.57
CA ASN A 118 -7.25 8.65 12.48
C ASN A 118 -8.36 9.31 11.65
N LEU A 119 -9.08 8.49 10.88
CA LEU A 119 -10.19 8.94 10.05
C LEU A 119 -11.49 8.34 10.56
N TYR A 120 -12.43 9.22 10.92
CA TYR A 120 -13.77 8.84 11.31
C TYR A 120 -14.80 9.86 10.76
N PRO A 121 -15.86 9.43 10.06
CA PRO A 121 -16.09 8.05 9.60
C PRO A 121 -15.00 7.57 8.62
N ARG A 122 -14.77 6.25 8.55
CA ARG A 122 -13.71 5.66 7.70
C ARG A 122 -14.10 5.75 6.21
N PRO A 123 -13.31 6.40 5.34
CA PRO A 123 -13.58 6.41 3.91
C PRO A 123 -13.46 5.00 3.32
N LEU A 124 -14.43 4.61 2.49
CA LEU A 124 -14.28 3.44 1.62
C LEU A 124 -13.42 3.85 0.43
N VAL A 125 -12.30 3.18 0.23
CA VAL A 125 -11.35 3.43 -0.85
C VAL A 125 -11.11 2.20 -1.70
N ASP A 126 -10.75 2.45 -2.95
CA ASP A 126 -10.16 1.48 -3.84
C ASP A 126 -8.66 1.78 -3.95
N VAL A 127 -7.82 0.79 -3.60
CA VAL A 127 -6.36 0.92 -3.53
C VAL A 127 -5.75 0.01 -4.59
N SER A 128 -5.07 0.59 -5.58
CA SER A 128 -4.27 -0.18 -6.53
C SER A 128 -2.80 -0.13 -6.11
N GLY A 129 -2.18 -1.28 -5.84
CA GLY A 129 -0.79 -1.36 -5.40
C GLY A 129 -0.17 -2.74 -5.62
N VAL A 130 1.15 -2.83 -5.56
CA VAL A 130 1.87 -4.11 -5.77
C VAL A 130 2.04 -4.81 -4.44
N GLY A 131 1.83 -6.14 -4.40
CA GLY A 131 2.08 -6.91 -3.20
C GLY A 131 3.54 -6.84 -2.75
N PHE A 132 3.78 -6.79 -1.45
CA PHE A 132 5.12 -6.86 -0.87
C PHE A 132 5.02 -7.46 0.53
N PHE A 133 5.89 -8.40 0.89
CA PHE A 133 5.98 -8.89 2.26
C PHE A 133 7.05 -8.09 3.01
N ASP A 134 6.67 -7.28 3.98
CA ASP A 134 7.64 -6.66 4.89
C ASP A 134 7.88 -7.56 6.11
N THR A 135 9.08 -7.45 6.67
CA THR A 135 9.42 -8.06 7.95
C THR A 135 8.60 -7.41 9.07
N LEU A 136 8.09 -8.23 9.99
CA LEU A 136 7.29 -7.73 11.10
C LEU A 136 8.19 -7.09 12.17
N HIS A 137 7.99 -5.80 12.42
CA HIS A 137 8.77 -5.04 13.40
C HIS A 137 7.92 -4.09 14.27
N GLY A 138 6.70 -4.51 14.64
CA GLY A 138 5.81 -3.74 15.53
C GLY A 138 5.07 -2.58 14.87
N GLN A 139 5.00 -2.58 13.53
CA GLN A 139 4.25 -1.59 12.74
C GLN A 139 2.74 -1.69 13.00
N TRP A 140 2.07 -0.54 13.09
CA TRP A 140 0.63 -0.48 13.37
C TRP A 140 -0.18 -0.78 12.11
N GLY A 141 -1.32 -1.46 12.24
CA GLY A 141 -2.16 -1.84 11.10
C GLY A 141 -1.59 -2.97 10.22
N VAL A 142 -0.46 -3.57 10.61
CA VAL A 142 0.20 -4.65 9.88
C VAL A 142 -0.71 -5.86 9.67
N ALA A 143 -0.56 -6.51 8.51
CA ALA A 143 -1.11 -7.84 8.32
C ALA A 143 -0.35 -8.88 9.16
N ARG A 144 -1.05 -9.91 9.66
CA ARG A 144 -0.45 -10.98 10.46
C ARG A 144 0.68 -11.76 9.75
N ASN A 145 0.65 -11.79 8.42
CA ASN A 145 1.67 -12.40 7.57
C ASN A 145 2.62 -11.35 6.96
N GLY A 146 2.55 -10.08 7.36
CA GLY A 146 3.43 -9.02 6.87
C GLY A 146 3.22 -8.61 5.42
N ILE A 147 2.18 -9.09 4.73
CA ILE A 147 1.85 -8.56 3.40
C ILE A 147 1.42 -7.09 3.51
N GLU A 148 1.81 -6.29 2.54
CA GLU A 148 1.38 -4.92 2.33
C GLU A 148 1.20 -4.65 0.83
N LEU A 149 0.58 -3.51 0.51
CA LEU A 149 0.65 -2.93 -0.83
C LEU A 149 1.77 -1.90 -0.85
N HIS A 150 2.91 -2.27 -1.42
CA HIS A 150 4.05 -1.39 -1.56
C HIS A 150 4.77 -1.62 -2.90
N PRO A 151 4.62 -0.69 -3.86
CA PRO A 151 4.02 0.63 -3.71
C PRO A 151 2.53 0.68 -4.05
N VAL A 152 1.81 1.60 -3.40
CA VAL A 152 0.52 2.09 -3.86
C VAL A 152 0.70 2.99 -5.07
N LEU A 153 -0.02 2.66 -6.14
CA LEU A 153 0.03 3.34 -7.44
C LEU A 153 -1.19 4.24 -7.68
N ARG A 154 -2.34 3.94 -7.06
CA ARG A 154 -3.57 4.69 -7.23
C ARG A 154 -4.49 4.52 -6.02
N LEU A 155 -5.19 5.60 -5.68
CA LEU A 155 -6.26 5.63 -4.69
C LEU A 155 -7.50 6.29 -5.29
N ARG A 156 -8.67 5.74 -4.99
CA ARG A 156 -9.96 6.37 -5.30
C ARG A 156 -10.88 6.27 -4.10
N ARG A 157 -11.69 7.29 -3.87
CA ARG A 157 -12.75 7.25 -2.85
C ARG A 157 -14.01 6.69 -3.48
N LEU A 158 -14.61 5.69 -2.84
CA LEU A 158 -15.87 5.06 -3.24
C LEU A 158 -17.05 5.51 -2.38
N GLY A 159 -16.78 6.05 -1.20
CA GLY A 159 -17.81 6.52 -0.27
C GLY A 159 -17.32 6.46 1.17
N TRP A 160 -18.15 5.89 2.04
CA TRP A 160 -17.88 5.67 3.45
C TRP A 160 -18.07 4.19 3.75
N CYS A 161 -17.26 3.65 4.66
CA CYS A 161 -17.56 2.35 5.25
C CYS A 161 -18.75 2.47 6.20
N ALA A 162 -19.43 1.35 6.43
CA ALA A 162 -20.37 1.26 7.53
C ALA A 162 -19.64 1.63 8.84
N PRO A 163 -20.34 2.30 9.79
CA PRO A 163 -19.80 2.61 11.11
C PRO A 163 -19.16 1.38 11.79
#